data_AF-A0A420RUD5-F1
#
_entry.id   AF-A0A420RUD5-F1
#
_cell.length_a   1.000
_cell.length_b   1.000
_cell.length_c   1.000
_cell.angle_alpha   90.00
_cell.angle_beta   90.00
_cell.angle_gamma   90.00
#
_symmetry.space_group_name_H-M   'P 1'
#
loop_
_entity.id
_entity.type
_entity.pdbx_description
1 polymer ?
#
loop_
_entity_poly.entity_id
_entity_poly.type
_entity_poly.pdbx_seq_one_letter_code
_entity_poly.pdbx_strand_id
1 'polypeptide(L)'
;MATPWPQDEIWPTDYREHATNLSKYLQKALSAIDNGDGLPVASRGVRVALIGALTLIVKMQSTPDLGHVYEAVKMSQAETKAAAENFAQHINNLRNDLNNTNTKAQQTMEEVQRSSEIATDAKAAAKEATEIGKATMKMIRDMKLVNQQTQANAVPTYANVLARGGLSTSMHDPQNQKSSPVQTLREIIVNIRDPVTIANIRAMSPRSLKSHVDHAIEQSRNEHIEKIKVASSNQLRSGDLSIKTATTTDMIALRQFAEDWE
;
A
#
# COMPACT_ATOMS: atom_id res chain seq x y z
N MET A 1 30.95 2.22 85.74
CA MET A 1 31.20 1.30 84.61
C MET A 1 30.63 1.99 83.37
N ALA A 2 31.48 2.51 82.49
CA ALA A 2 31.04 3.29 81.33
C ALA A 2 30.36 2.39 80.28
N THR A 3 29.20 2.79 79.79
CA THR A 3 28.48 2.10 78.72
C THR A 3 29.34 2.11 77.44
N PRO A 4 29.57 0.97 76.78
CA PRO A 4 30.40 0.92 75.58
C PRO A 4 29.78 1.71 74.43
N TRP A 5 30.61 2.44 73.68
CA TRP A 5 30.20 3.08 72.43
C TRP A 5 29.78 2.03 71.38
N PRO A 6 28.75 2.29 70.56
CA PRO A 6 28.30 1.36 69.53
C PRO A 6 29.41 1.06 68.51
N GLN A 7 29.61 -0.23 68.21
CA GLN A 7 30.70 -0.76 67.38
C GLN A 7 30.60 -0.33 65.91
N ASP A 8 31.69 -0.56 65.16
CA ASP A 8 31.78 -0.27 63.72
C ASP A 8 30.66 -1.01 62.95
N GLU A 9 29.67 -0.24 62.49
CA GLU A 9 28.51 -0.77 61.77
C GLU A 9 28.72 -0.60 60.26
N ILE A 10 28.56 -1.69 59.50
CA ILE A 10 28.61 -1.66 58.04
C ILE A 10 27.30 -1.01 57.56
N TRP A 11 27.40 0.15 56.90
CA TRP A 11 26.22 0.91 56.48
C TRP A 11 25.44 0.20 55.38
N PRO A 12 24.11 0.02 55.53
CA PRO A 12 23.26 -0.62 54.52
C PRO A 12 23.29 0.08 53.15
N THR A 13 23.08 -0.66 52.07
CA THR A 13 23.05 -0.12 50.70
C THR A 13 21.83 0.77 50.47
N ASP A 14 20.65 0.35 50.93
CA ASP A 14 19.40 1.11 50.83
C ASP A 14 19.45 2.40 51.67
N TYR A 15 19.03 3.53 51.09
CA TYR A 15 19.15 4.84 51.75
C TYR A 15 18.17 5.01 52.92
N ARG A 16 16.98 4.36 52.90
CA ARG A 16 16.00 4.45 53.99
C ARG A 16 16.44 3.62 55.18
N GLU A 17 16.94 2.43 54.92
CA GLU A 17 17.51 1.56 55.95
C GLU A 17 18.77 2.19 56.56
N HIS A 18 19.64 2.76 55.73
CA HIS A 18 20.82 3.50 56.18
C HIS A 18 20.46 4.70 57.06
N ALA A 19 19.49 5.53 56.66
CA ALA A 19 19.03 6.66 57.48
C ALA A 19 18.46 6.21 58.83
N THR A 20 17.72 5.10 58.85
CA THR A 20 17.16 4.52 60.08
C THR A 20 18.25 4.02 61.02
N ASN A 21 19.25 3.32 60.50
CA ASN A 21 20.35 2.78 61.30
C ASN A 21 21.27 3.89 61.81
N LEU A 22 21.60 4.88 60.96
CA LEU A 22 22.36 6.05 61.36
C LEU A 22 21.63 6.86 62.45
N SER A 23 20.31 7.04 62.34
CA SER A 23 19.49 7.70 63.36
C SER A 23 19.54 6.94 64.70
N LYS A 24 19.35 5.61 64.67
CA LYS A 24 19.47 4.77 65.88
C LYS A 24 20.86 4.83 66.50
N TYR A 25 21.91 4.82 65.67
CA TYR A 25 23.30 4.91 66.11
C TYR A 25 23.56 6.26 66.80
N LEU A 26 23.15 7.37 66.17
CA LEU A 26 23.30 8.72 66.70
C LEU A 26 22.48 8.94 67.97
N GLN A 27 21.25 8.43 68.04
CA GLN A 27 20.42 8.51 69.25
C GLN A 27 21.06 7.75 70.43
N LYS A 28 21.60 6.54 70.19
CA LYS A 28 22.33 5.79 71.22
C LYS A 28 23.60 6.52 71.66
N ALA A 29 24.32 7.12 70.71
CA ALA A 29 25.51 7.92 70.99
C ALA A 29 25.19 9.18 71.82
N LEU A 30 24.12 9.90 71.48
CA LEU A 30 23.65 11.07 72.24
C LEU A 30 23.21 10.69 73.66
N SER A 31 22.39 9.63 73.80
CA SER A 31 22.01 9.13 75.12
C SER A 31 23.22 8.68 75.95
N ALA A 32 24.29 8.15 75.34
CA ALA A 32 25.51 7.78 76.05
C ALA A 32 26.32 9.00 76.51
N ILE A 33 26.29 10.11 75.76
CA ILE A 33 26.90 11.39 76.14
C ILE A 33 26.11 12.04 77.28
N ASP A 34 24.78 12.14 77.14
CA ASP A 34 23.91 12.83 78.10
C ASP A 34 23.85 12.12 79.47
N ASN A 35 24.00 10.79 79.49
CA ASN A 35 23.97 9.98 80.71
C ASN A 35 25.38 9.63 81.26
N GLY A 36 26.46 10.08 80.61
CA GLY A 36 27.83 9.83 81.06
C GLY A 36 28.34 10.95 81.97
N ASP A 37 29.15 10.59 82.99
CA ASP A 37 29.75 11.52 83.97
C ASP A 37 30.81 12.52 83.39
N GLY A 38 30.65 12.98 82.15
CA GLY A 38 31.58 13.90 81.48
C GLY A 38 32.80 13.23 80.84
N LEU A 39 32.75 11.92 80.56
CA LEU A 39 33.82 11.24 79.82
C LEU A 39 33.94 11.76 78.37
N PRO A 40 35.17 11.90 77.85
CA PRO A 40 35.39 12.41 76.50
C PRO A 40 34.77 11.50 75.42
N VAL A 41 34.14 12.13 74.43
CA VAL A 41 33.55 11.46 73.27
C VAL A 41 34.61 10.64 72.53
N ALA A 42 34.33 9.35 72.28
CA ALA A 42 35.25 8.49 71.56
C ALA A 42 35.41 8.96 70.10
N SER A 43 36.59 9.49 69.76
CA SER A 43 36.93 10.00 68.41
C SER A 43 36.59 9.02 67.28
N ARG A 44 36.71 7.71 67.52
CA ARG A 44 36.36 6.65 66.56
C ARG A 44 34.86 6.60 66.26
N GLY A 45 33.99 6.72 67.27
CA GLY A 45 32.54 6.69 67.07
C GLY A 45 32.03 7.91 66.29
N VAL A 46 32.61 9.08 66.56
CA VAL A 46 32.34 10.31 65.79
C VAL A 46 32.74 10.14 64.33
N ARG A 47 33.89 9.54 64.06
CA ARG A 47 34.36 9.26 62.69
C ARG A 47 33.41 8.32 61.94
N VAL A 48 32.93 7.26 62.58
CA VAL A 48 31.99 6.30 61.98
C VAL A 48 30.66 6.99 61.64
N ALA A 49 30.13 7.80 62.55
CA ALA A 49 28.92 8.58 62.34
C ALA A 49 29.05 9.58 61.17
N LEU A 50 30.18 10.29 61.08
CA LEU A 50 30.44 11.23 59.98
C LEU A 50 30.55 10.52 58.63
N ILE A 51 31.23 9.37 58.58
CA ILE A 51 31.32 8.55 57.35
C ILE A 51 29.94 8.06 56.93
N GLY A 52 29.11 7.60 57.89
CA GLY A 52 27.72 7.19 57.62
C GLY A 52 26.88 8.34 57.06
N ALA A 53 26.91 9.50 57.72
CA ALA A 53 26.18 10.69 57.27
C ALA A 53 26.60 11.14 55.86
N LEU A 54 27.91 11.23 55.58
CA LEU A 54 28.40 11.59 54.25
C LEU A 54 27.98 10.58 53.18
N THR A 55 28.07 9.29 53.49
CA THR A 55 27.65 8.22 52.58
C THR A 55 26.14 8.27 52.30
N LEU A 56 25.33 8.65 53.30
CA LEU A 56 23.88 8.81 53.13
C LEU A 56 23.54 10.01 52.24
N ILE A 57 24.22 11.15 52.43
CA ILE A 57 24.03 12.36 51.61
C ILE A 57 24.34 12.05 50.14
N VAL A 58 25.46 11.38 49.87
CA VAL A 58 25.83 10.98 48.49
C VAL A 58 24.77 10.06 47.88
N LYS A 59 24.22 9.11 48.65
CA LYS A 59 23.14 8.22 48.19
C LYS A 59 21.86 9.00 47.84
N MET A 60 21.47 9.97 48.66
CA MET A 60 20.30 10.81 48.41
C MET A 60 20.50 11.78 47.24
N GLN A 61 21.72 12.27 47.02
CA GLN A 61 22.04 13.08 45.84
C GLN A 61 22.07 12.25 44.56
N SER A 62 22.38 10.96 44.68
CA SER A 62 22.38 10.01 43.55
C SER A 62 21.00 9.47 43.22
N THR A 63 19.98 9.66 44.08
CA THR A 63 18.60 9.30 43.74
C THR A 63 18.00 10.34 42.78
N PRO A 64 17.44 9.92 41.63
CA PRO A 64 16.85 10.84 40.66
C PRO A 64 15.68 11.60 41.28
N ASP A 65 15.52 12.86 40.88
CA ASP A 65 14.41 13.69 41.32
C ASP A 65 13.09 13.14 40.76
N LEU A 66 12.30 12.54 41.67
CA LEU A 66 10.99 11.98 41.37
C LEU A 66 10.00 13.02 40.85
N GLY A 67 10.19 14.31 41.16
CA GLY A 67 9.36 15.39 40.61
C GLY A 67 9.52 15.53 39.10
N HIS A 68 10.75 15.51 38.60
CA HIS A 68 11.03 15.54 37.17
C HIS A 68 10.52 14.27 36.46
N VAL A 69 10.68 13.10 37.08
CA VAL A 69 10.16 11.83 36.53
C VAL A 69 8.64 11.87 36.48
N TYR A 70 7.97 12.36 37.53
CA TYR A 70 6.52 12.47 37.57
C TYR A 70 5.98 13.42 36.49
N GLU A 71 6.58 14.61 36.34
CA GLU A 71 6.17 15.54 35.29
C GLU A 71 6.44 14.99 33.89
N ALA A 72 7.58 14.31 33.66
CA ALA A 72 7.86 13.65 32.39
C ALA A 72 6.84 12.55 32.07
N VAL A 73 6.45 11.75 33.06
CA VAL A 73 5.40 10.72 32.91
C VAL A 73 4.04 11.37 32.61
N LYS A 74 3.70 12.45 33.30
CA LYS A 74 2.45 13.19 33.10
C LYS A 74 2.38 13.84 31.71
N MET A 75 3.47 14.42 31.24
CA MET A 75 3.60 14.94 29.87
C MET A 75 3.43 13.82 28.84
N SER A 76 4.16 12.71 29.03
CA SER A 76 4.06 11.55 28.13
C SER A 76 2.64 10.96 28.09
N GLN A 77 1.94 10.94 29.24
CA GLN A 77 0.54 10.52 29.31
C GLN A 77 -0.38 11.45 28.52
N ALA A 78 -0.18 12.77 28.62
CA ALA A 78 -0.95 13.76 27.88
C ALA A 78 -0.72 13.65 26.37
N GLU A 79 0.53 13.48 25.93
CA GLU A 79 0.90 13.25 24.53
C GLU A 79 0.27 11.96 23.99
N THR A 80 0.34 10.87 24.77
CA THR A 80 -0.26 9.58 24.39
C THR A 80 -1.78 9.71 24.24
N LYS A 81 -2.45 10.47 25.11
CA LYS A 81 -3.88 10.73 25.01
C LYS A 81 -4.23 11.52 23.75
N ALA A 82 -3.48 12.59 23.47
CA ALA A 82 -3.67 13.39 22.26
C ALA A 82 -3.42 12.57 20.99
N ALA A 83 -2.41 11.70 20.98
CA ALA A 83 -2.14 10.79 19.88
C ALA A 83 -3.31 9.79 19.68
N ALA A 84 -3.85 9.22 20.77
CA ALA A 84 -5.00 8.32 20.71
C ALA A 84 -6.25 9.01 20.14
N GLU A 85 -6.52 10.25 20.54
CA GLU A 85 -7.64 11.05 20.00
C GLU A 85 -7.45 11.34 18.51
N ASN A 86 -6.24 11.69 18.07
CA ASN A 86 -5.91 11.88 16.66
C ASN A 86 -6.11 10.59 15.84
N PHE A 87 -5.66 9.44 16.35
CA PHE A 87 -5.89 8.16 15.68
C PHE A 87 -7.38 7.83 15.56
N ALA A 88 -8.16 8.08 16.62
CA ALA A 88 -9.61 7.86 16.59
C ALA A 88 -10.29 8.74 15.51
N GLN A 89 -9.89 10.01 15.39
CA GLN A 89 -10.38 10.90 14.34
C GLN A 89 -9.99 10.41 12.95
N HIS A 90 -8.73 10.00 12.76
CA HIS A 90 -8.24 9.51 11.48
C HIS A 90 -8.96 8.23 11.02
N ILE A 91 -9.23 7.30 11.95
CA ILE A 91 -10.03 6.10 11.68
C ILE A 91 -11.45 6.46 11.24
N ASN A 92 -12.09 7.42 11.90
CA ASN A 92 -13.42 7.86 11.53
C ASN A 92 -13.46 8.53 10.14
N ASN A 93 -12.44 9.33 9.81
CA ASN A 93 -12.32 9.93 8.48
C ASN A 93 -12.15 8.85 7.40
N LEU A 94 -11.23 7.90 7.61
CA LEU A 94 -11.04 6.77 6.68
C LEU A 94 -12.32 5.97 6.49
N ARG A 95 -13.11 5.76 7.55
CA ARG A 95 -14.41 5.08 7.46
C ARG A 95 -15.40 5.87 6.62
N ASN A 96 -15.45 7.20 6.77
CA ASN A 96 -16.33 8.05 5.99
C ASN A 96 -15.92 8.08 4.51
N ASP A 97 -14.63 8.17 4.23
CA ASP A 97 -14.10 8.14 2.86
C ASP A 97 -14.39 6.79 2.19
N LEU A 98 -14.21 5.68 2.91
CA LEU A 98 -14.54 4.35 2.42
C LEU A 98 -16.03 4.22 2.10
N ASN A 99 -16.91 4.74 2.97
CA ASN A 99 -18.35 4.75 2.71
C ASN A 99 -18.68 5.59 1.46
N ASN A 100 -18.09 6.76 1.31
CA ASN A 100 -18.28 7.62 0.14
C ASN A 100 -17.81 6.95 -1.15
N THR A 101 -16.63 6.32 -1.13
CA THR A 101 -16.10 5.57 -2.27
C THR A 101 -17.01 4.40 -2.62
N ASN A 102 -17.52 3.67 -1.62
CA ASN A 102 -18.46 2.58 -1.84
C ASN A 102 -19.77 3.07 -2.48
N THR A 103 -20.32 4.20 -2.03
CA THR A 103 -21.51 4.81 -2.65
C THR A 103 -21.24 5.21 -4.11
N LYS A 104 -20.09 5.82 -4.41
CA LYS A 104 -19.71 6.15 -5.79
C LYS A 104 -19.57 4.90 -6.66
N ALA A 105 -18.93 3.84 -6.14
CA ALA A 105 -18.78 2.58 -6.84
C ALA A 105 -20.15 1.95 -7.18
N GLN A 106 -21.11 1.99 -6.25
CA GLN A 106 -22.48 1.54 -6.52
C GLN A 106 -23.15 2.35 -7.62
N GLN A 107 -23.03 3.68 -7.59
CA GLN A 107 -23.59 4.56 -8.64
C GLN A 107 -22.97 4.26 -10.02
N THR A 108 -21.66 4.10 -10.08
CA THR A 108 -20.97 3.73 -11.33
C THR A 108 -21.43 2.37 -11.83
N MET A 109 -21.65 1.39 -10.95
CA MET A 109 -22.15 0.08 -11.33
C MET A 109 -23.57 0.16 -11.92
N GLU A 110 -24.46 0.97 -11.33
CA GLU A 110 -25.79 1.23 -11.89
C GLU A 110 -25.73 1.92 -13.26
N GLU A 111 -24.81 2.87 -13.45
CA GLU A 111 -24.61 3.57 -14.73
C GLU A 111 -24.07 2.65 -15.82
N VAL A 112 -23.11 1.78 -15.48
CA VAL A 112 -22.57 0.76 -16.38
C VAL A 112 -23.66 -0.23 -16.78
N GLN A 113 -24.49 -0.67 -15.84
CA GLN A 113 -25.61 -1.56 -16.13
C GLN A 113 -26.61 -0.91 -17.09
N ARG A 114 -27.01 0.35 -16.82
CA ARG A 114 -27.90 1.10 -17.72
C ARG A 114 -27.28 1.30 -19.11
N SER A 115 -25.99 1.59 -19.17
CA SER A 115 -25.26 1.76 -20.44
C SER A 115 -25.19 0.45 -21.24
N SER A 116 -25.03 -0.68 -20.56
CA SER A 116 -25.08 -2.02 -21.16
C SER A 116 -26.44 -2.30 -21.81
N GLU A 117 -27.54 -2.01 -21.10
CA GLU A 117 -28.91 -2.15 -21.62
C GLU A 117 -29.11 -1.31 -22.90
N ILE A 118 -28.72 -0.03 -22.87
CA ILE A 118 -28.79 0.86 -24.03
C ILE A 118 -27.97 0.30 -25.21
N ALA A 119 -26.77 -0.23 -24.95
CA ALA A 119 -25.93 -0.83 -25.97
C ALA A 119 -26.57 -2.10 -26.58
N THR A 120 -27.26 -2.91 -25.77
CA THR A 120 -28.00 -4.08 -26.28
C THR A 120 -29.18 -3.69 -27.17
N ASP A 121 -29.94 -2.67 -26.78
CA ASP A 121 -31.06 -2.15 -27.57
C ASP A 121 -30.58 -1.53 -28.89
N ALA A 122 -29.51 -0.73 -28.85
CA ALA A 122 -28.90 -0.15 -30.04
C ALA A 122 -28.42 -1.23 -31.02
N LYS A 123 -27.86 -2.33 -30.51
CA LYS A 123 -27.44 -3.48 -31.33
C LYS A 123 -28.63 -4.20 -31.96
N ALA A 124 -29.75 -4.33 -31.25
CA ALA A 124 -30.98 -4.90 -31.78
C ALA A 124 -31.54 -4.02 -32.92
N ALA A 125 -31.66 -2.72 -32.69
CA ALA A 125 -32.14 -1.76 -33.69
C ALA A 125 -31.24 -1.73 -34.95
N ALA A 126 -29.91 -1.79 -34.77
CA ALA A 126 -28.97 -1.86 -35.90
C ALA A 126 -29.16 -3.13 -36.74
N LYS A 127 -29.41 -4.29 -36.09
CA LYS A 127 -29.72 -5.54 -36.80
C LYS A 127 -31.00 -5.41 -37.62
N GLU A 128 -32.07 -4.89 -37.03
CA GLU A 128 -33.33 -4.66 -37.73
C GLU A 128 -33.14 -3.74 -38.94
N ALA A 129 -32.43 -2.62 -38.79
CA ALA A 129 -32.13 -1.71 -39.88
C ALA A 129 -31.33 -2.38 -41.01
N THR A 130 -30.34 -3.24 -40.70
CA THR A 130 -29.62 -4.00 -41.72
C THR A 130 -30.49 -5.00 -42.47
N GLU A 131 -31.42 -5.69 -41.81
CA GLU A 131 -32.34 -6.62 -42.46
C GLU A 131 -33.34 -5.87 -43.36
N ILE A 132 -33.85 -4.73 -42.90
CA ILE A 132 -34.68 -3.84 -43.73
C ILE A 132 -33.89 -3.39 -44.97
N GLY A 133 -32.65 -2.92 -44.80
CA GLY A 133 -31.79 -2.50 -45.91
C GLY A 133 -31.53 -3.62 -46.93
N LYS A 134 -31.27 -4.85 -46.47
CA LYS A 134 -31.14 -6.04 -47.34
C LYS A 134 -32.44 -6.31 -48.10
N ALA A 135 -33.59 -6.26 -47.43
CA ALA A 135 -34.89 -6.47 -48.06
C ALA A 135 -35.18 -5.42 -49.14
N THR A 136 -34.91 -4.14 -48.85
CA THR A 136 -35.05 -3.04 -49.82
C THR A 136 -34.14 -3.26 -51.04
N MET A 137 -32.88 -3.64 -50.84
CA MET A 137 -31.95 -3.94 -51.94
C MET A 137 -32.41 -5.13 -52.79
N LYS A 138 -32.97 -6.17 -52.16
CA LYS A 138 -33.57 -7.31 -52.87
C LYS A 138 -34.74 -6.85 -53.74
N MET A 139 -35.67 -6.06 -53.18
CA MET A 139 -36.81 -5.50 -53.92
C MET A 139 -36.36 -4.65 -55.11
N ILE A 140 -35.36 -3.76 -54.94
CA ILE A 140 -34.80 -2.95 -56.03
C ILE A 140 -34.22 -3.84 -57.14
N ARG A 141 -33.50 -4.91 -56.77
CA ARG A 141 -32.92 -5.85 -57.73
C ARG A 141 -34.01 -6.62 -58.49
N ASP A 142 -35.04 -7.09 -57.81
CA ASP A 142 -36.17 -7.80 -58.40
C ASP A 142 -36.95 -6.88 -59.36
N MET A 143 -37.18 -5.60 -58.99
CA MET A 143 -37.78 -4.60 -59.89
C MET A 143 -36.91 -4.33 -61.13
N LYS A 144 -35.58 -4.27 -60.99
CA LYS A 144 -34.67 -4.10 -62.15
C LYS A 144 -34.66 -5.33 -63.05
N LEU A 145 -34.85 -6.53 -62.50
CA LEU A 145 -34.94 -7.78 -63.26
C LEU A 145 -36.26 -7.82 -64.05
N VAL A 146 -37.37 -7.48 -63.41
CA VAL A 146 -38.69 -7.30 -64.05
C VAL A 146 -38.60 -6.28 -65.20
N ASN A 147 -37.90 -5.16 -65.00
CA ASN A 147 -37.74 -4.15 -66.05
C ASN A 147 -36.86 -4.63 -67.22
N GLN A 148 -35.82 -5.42 -66.96
CA GLN A 148 -35.02 -6.10 -68.01
C GLN A 148 -35.82 -7.14 -68.78
N GLN A 149 -36.70 -7.88 -68.10
CA GLN A 149 -37.59 -8.86 -68.74
C GLN A 149 -38.66 -8.16 -69.60
N THR A 150 -39.02 -6.92 -69.25
CA THR A 150 -39.87 -6.06 -70.06
C THR A 150 -39.13 -5.50 -71.29
N GLN A 151 -37.81 -5.24 -71.18
CA GLN A 151 -36.95 -4.86 -72.31
C GLN A 151 -36.51 -6.04 -73.19
N ALA A 152 -36.60 -7.29 -72.72
CA ALA A 152 -36.31 -8.48 -73.52
C ALA A 152 -37.32 -8.73 -74.67
N ASN A 153 -38.44 -7.99 -74.69
CA ASN A 153 -39.39 -7.94 -75.82
C ASN A 153 -39.10 -6.80 -76.82
N ALA A 154 -37.98 -6.08 -76.69
CA ALA A 154 -37.55 -5.08 -77.66
C ALA A 154 -36.37 -5.61 -78.51
N VAL A 155 -36.56 -5.58 -79.82
CA VAL A 155 -35.69 -6.07 -80.90
C VAL A 155 -34.25 -5.50 -80.80
N PRO A 156 -33.19 -6.30 -81.04
CA PRO A 156 -31.81 -5.83 -80.92
C PRO A 156 -31.39 -4.98 -82.13
N THR A 157 -30.69 -3.86 -81.88
CA THR A 157 -30.06 -3.01 -82.92
C THR A 157 -28.54 -3.04 -82.78
N TYR A 158 -27.85 -3.20 -83.91
CA TYR A 158 -26.40 -3.37 -84.11
C TYR A 158 -25.56 -2.20 -83.54
N ALA A 159 -25.02 -2.30 -82.31
CA ALA A 159 -23.95 -1.39 -81.85
C ALA A 159 -23.05 -1.86 -80.68
N ASN A 160 -23.21 -3.08 -80.13
CA ASN A 160 -22.52 -3.47 -78.87
C ASN A 160 -21.43 -4.57 -79.03
N VAL A 161 -20.69 -4.55 -80.13
CA VAL A 161 -19.49 -5.38 -80.27
C VAL A 161 -18.31 -4.44 -80.44
N LEU A 162 -17.59 -4.16 -79.36
CA LEU A 162 -16.14 -3.86 -79.27
C LEU A 162 -15.81 -3.35 -77.85
N ALA A 163 -15.18 -4.23 -77.05
CA ALA A 163 -14.32 -3.99 -75.87
C ALA A 163 -14.55 -5.03 -74.78
N ARG A 164 -14.49 -6.31 -75.15
CA ARG A 164 -14.31 -7.44 -74.24
C ARG A 164 -12.92 -8.03 -74.51
N GLY A 165 -11.96 -7.72 -73.64
CA GLY A 165 -10.61 -8.27 -73.61
C GLY A 165 -9.91 -7.72 -72.37
N GLY A 166 -9.19 -8.47 -71.53
CA GLY A 166 -8.86 -9.88 -71.49
C GLY A 166 -8.44 -10.25 -70.05
N LEU A 167 -8.32 -11.55 -69.80
CA LEU A 167 -7.86 -12.15 -68.53
C LEU A 167 -6.33 -12.20 -68.47
N SER A 168 -5.71 -11.85 -67.33
CA SER A 168 -4.52 -12.56 -66.81
C SER A 168 -4.17 -12.21 -65.36
N THR A 169 -4.10 -13.30 -64.59
CA THR A 169 -3.35 -13.63 -63.38
C THR A 169 -2.21 -12.70 -62.92
N SER A 170 -2.21 -12.36 -61.62
CA SER A 170 -1.02 -12.47 -60.76
C SER A 170 -1.45 -12.50 -59.28
N MET A 171 -1.10 -13.58 -58.58
CA MET A 171 -1.14 -13.68 -57.12
C MET A 171 0.28 -13.47 -56.55
N HIS A 172 0.33 -13.13 -55.26
CA HIS A 172 1.49 -12.95 -54.35
C HIS A 172 2.22 -11.61 -54.45
N ASP A 173 2.71 -10.97 -53.39
CA ASP A 173 2.54 -10.95 -51.92
C ASP A 173 3.52 -9.84 -51.48
N PRO A 174 3.16 -8.82 -50.68
CA PRO A 174 4.16 -7.85 -50.24
C PRO A 174 5.14 -8.50 -49.25
N GLN A 175 6.37 -8.71 -49.71
CA GLN A 175 7.49 -9.14 -48.86
C GLN A 175 7.73 -8.15 -47.71
N ASN A 176 7.34 -8.61 -46.52
CA ASN A 176 8.10 -8.58 -45.27
C ASN A 176 9.38 -7.73 -45.26
N GLN A 177 9.34 -6.65 -44.48
CA GLN A 177 10.40 -6.43 -43.49
C GLN A 177 9.83 -6.82 -42.12
N LYS A 178 9.87 -8.14 -41.84
CA LYS A 178 9.56 -8.72 -40.54
C LYS A 178 10.69 -8.35 -39.57
N SER A 179 10.48 -7.35 -38.73
CA SER A 179 10.95 -7.47 -37.35
C SER A 179 10.01 -8.46 -36.66
N SER A 180 10.54 -9.61 -36.25
CA SER A 180 9.79 -10.67 -35.57
C SER A 180 8.86 -10.11 -34.47
N PRO A 181 7.51 -10.20 -34.60
CA PRO A 181 6.58 -9.67 -33.60
C PRO A 181 6.27 -10.68 -32.48
N VAL A 182 7.06 -11.76 -32.35
CA VAL A 182 6.70 -12.86 -31.45
C VAL A 182 6.92 -12.52 -29.97
N GLN A 183 7.72 -11.50 -29.64
CA GLN A 183 8.01 -11.13 -28.25
C GLN A 183 7.18 -9.97 -27.67
N THR A 184 6.40 -9.25 -28.49
CA THR A 184 5.64 -8.06 -28.05
C THR A 184 4.20 -8.38 -27.64
N LEU A 185 3.71 -9.60 -27.87
CA LEU A 185 2.30 -9.95 -27.65
C LEU A 185 1.95 -10.37 -26.22
N ARG A 186 2.92 -10.41 -25.30
CA ARG A 186 2.73 -10.83 -23.90
C ARG A 186 3.36 -9.87 -22.91
N GLU A 187 3.51 -8.61 -23.29
CA GLU A 187 4.09 -7.56 -22.46
C GLU A 187 3.06 -6.44 -22.27
N ILE A 188 2.84 -6.01 -21.03
CA ILE A 188 2.11 -4.80 -20.70
C ILE A 188 3.06 -3.77 -20.11
N ILE A 189 2.76 -2.49 -20.34
CA ILE A 189 3.46 -1.37 -19.72
C ILE A 189 2.46 -0.69 -18.79
N VAL A 190 2.79 -0.66 -17.49
CA VAL A 190 2.03 0.00 -16.44
C VAL A 190 2.73 1.32 -16.13
N ASN A 191 1.97 2.41 -16.22
CA ASN A 191 2.48 3.74 -15.92
C ASN A 191 2.61 3.92 -14.40
N ILE A 192 3.75 4.41 -13.93
CA ILE A 192 3.96 4.73 -12.52
C ILE A 192 4.18 6.23 -12.41
N ARG A 193 3.30 6.93 -11.68
CA ARG A 193 3.36 8.38 -11.52
C ARG A 193 4.13 8.82 -10.28
N ASP A 194 4.16 8.01 -9.24
CA ASP A 194 4.80 8.36 -7.97
C ASP A 194 6.34 8.23 -8.04
N PRO A 195 7.11 9.32 -7.86
CA PRO A 195 8.58 9.28 -7.91
C PRO A 195 9.21 8.40 -6.82
N VAL A 196 8.56 8.26 -5.66
CA VAL A 196 9.06 7.41 -4.57
C VAL A 196 8.95 5.93 -4.98
N THR A 197 7.80 5.54 -5.52
CA THR A 197 7.56 4.18 -6.06
C THR A 197 8.52 3.85 -7.20
N ILE A 198 8.80 4.79 -8.12
CA ILE A 198 9.79 4.62 -9.19
C ILE A 198 11.18 4.31 -8.60
N ALA A 199 11.63 5.06 -7.59
CA ALA A 199 12.93 4.86 -6.96
C ALA A 199 13.03 3.51 -6.23
N ASN A 200 11.97 3.14 -5.50
CA ASN A 200 11.90 1.87 -4.77
C ASN A 200 11.97 0.67 -5.71
N ILE A 201 11.21 0.69 -6.82
CA ILE A 201 11.25 -0.37 -7.84
C ILE A 201 12.63 -0.46 -8.50
N ARG A 202 13.27 0.69 -8.76
CA ARG A 202 14.61 0.74 -9.36
C ARG A 202 15.68 0.08 -8.49
N ALA A 203 15.52 0.15 -7.18
CA ALA A 203 16.43 -0.46 -6.22
C ALA A 203 16.27 -1.99 -6.13
N MET A 204 15.20 -2.57 -6.68
CA MET A 204 14.96 -4.01 -6.64
C MET A 204 15.75 -4.78 -7.70
N SER A 205 16.21 -5.99 -7.36
CA SER A 205 16.72 -6.92 -8.36
C SER A 205 15.59 -7.42 -9.27
N PRO A 206 15.85 -7.83 -10.52
CA PRO A 206 14.80 -8.34 -11.42
C PRO A 206 13.97 -9.50 -10.82
N ARG A 207 14.60 -10.37 -10.02
CA ARG A 207 13.91 -11.48 -9.35
C ARG A 207 13.02 -10.99 -8.20
N SER A 208 13.52 -10.03 -7.42
CA SER A 208 12.75 -9.39 -6.35
C SER A 208 11.56 -8.61 -6.91
N LEU A 209 11.76 -7.88 -8.00
CA LEU A 209 10.71 -7.12 -8.68
C LEU A 209 9.61 -8.04 -9.21
N LYS A 210 9.97 -9.16 -9.85
CA LYS A 210 8.99 -10.17 -10.27
C LYS A 210 8.17 -10.67 -9.08
N SER A 211 8.81 -11.05 -7.98
CA SER A 211 8.11 -11.53 -6.78
C SER A 211 7.21 -10.47 -6.16
N HIS A 212 7.64 -9.20 -6.18
CA HIS A 212 6.85 -8.08 -5.70
C HIS A 212 5.57 -7.90 -6.53
N VAL A 213 5.69 -7.96 -7.87
CA VAL A 213 4.54 -7.88 -8.78
C VAL A 213 3.61 -9.09 -8.62
N ASP A 214 4.14 -10.31 -8.52
CA ASP A 214 3.31 -11.51 -8.28
C ASP A 214 2.50 -11.37 -6.98
N HIS A 215 3.11 -10.82 -5.92
CA HIS A 215 2.43 -10.60 -4.65
C HIS A 215 1.39 -9.48 -4.72
N ALA A 216 1.68 -8.39 -5.44
CA ALA A 216 0.73 -7.30 -5.66
C ALA A 216 -0.53 -7.80 -6.39
N ILE A 217 -0.35 -8.67 -7.40
CA ILE A 217 -1.46 -9.30 -8.12
C ILE A 217 -2.29 -10.19 -7.20
N GLU A 218 -1.66 -11.03 -6.37
CA GLU A 218 -2.35 -11.86 -5.38
C GLU A 218 -3.14 -11.02 -4.36
N GLN A 219 -2.61 -9.87 -3.94
CA GLN A 219 -3.23 -8.99 -2.94
C GLN A 219 -4.31 -8.06 -3.54
N SER A 220 -4.41 -7.95 -4.87
CA SER A 220 -5.36 -7.07 -5.54
C SER A 220 -6.85 -7.40 -5.28
N ARG A 221 -7.15 -8.59 -4.71
CA ARG A 221 -8.51 -9.12 -4.48
C ARG A 221 -9.39 -9.16 -5.73
N ASN A 222 -8.78 -9.07 -6.92
CA ASN A 222 -9.48 -9.15 -8.18
C ASN A 222 -9.42 -10.60 -8.68
N GLU A 223 -10.57 -11.29 -8.61
CA GLU A 223 -10.74 -12.71 -8.97
C GLU A 223 -10.29 -13.02 -10.42
N HIS A 224 -10.27 -12.00 -11.29
CA HIS A 224 -9.88 -12.15 -12.69
C HIS A 224 -8.37 -12.16 -12.91
N ILE A 225 -7.58 -11.62 -11.96
CA ILE A 225 -6.12 -11.53 -12.09
C ILE A 225 -5.35 -12.22 -10.97
N GLU A 226 -5.97 -12.56 -9.84
CA GLU A 226 -5.31 -13.15 -8.67
C GLU A 226 -4.48 -14.42 -8.99
N LYS A 227 -4.91 -15.19 -10.00
CA LYS A 227 -4.27 -16.46 -10.41
C LYS A 227 -3.17 -16.27 -11.44
N ILE A 228 -2.98 -15.05 -11.95
CA ILE A 228 -2.02 -14.76 -13.00
C ILE A 228 -0.62 -14.74 -12.38
N LYS A 229 0.28 -15.54 -12.96
CA LYS A 229 1.71 -15.51 -12.64
C LYS A 229 2.48 -14.80 -13.73
N VAL A 230 3.29 -13.84 -13.31
CA VAL A 230 4.13 -13.06 -14.21
C VAL A 230 5.35 -13.90 -14.60
N ALA A 231 5.75 -13.83 -15.86
CA ALA A 231 6.95 -14.47 -16.38
C ALA A 231 8.20 -13.65 -16.02
N SER A 232 8.15 -12.33 -16.20
CA SER A 232 9.22 -11.41 -15.79
C SER A 232 8.70 -9.98 -15.62
N SER A 233 9.36 -9.20 -14.77
CA SER A 233 9.06 -7.77 -14.59
C SER A 233 10.35 -6.95 -14.72
N ASN A 234 10.26 -5.77 -15.31
CA ASN A 234 11.39 -4.85 -15.45
C ASN A 234 10.93 -3.40 -15.40
N GLN A 235 11.76 -2.50 -14.87
CA GLN A 235 11.51 -1.06 -14.96
C GLN A 235 12.12 -0.49 -16.24
N LEU A 236 11.33 0.29 -16.99
CA LEU A 236 11.76 1.00 -18.18
C LEU A 236 12.56 2.25 -17.80
N ARG A 237 13.31 2.79 -18.77
CA ARG A 237 14.04 4.06 -18.59
C ARG A 237 13.11 5.23 -18.25
N SER A 238 11.87 5.18 -18.72
CA SER A 238 10.83 6.17 -18.39
C SER A 238 10.41 6.15 -16.91
N GLY A 239 10.69 5.07 -16.18
CA GLY A 239 10.19 4.85 -14.82
C GLY A 239 9.00 3.89 -14.77
N ASP A 240 8.35 3.65 -15.91
CA ASP A 240 7.23 2.72 -16.06
C ASP A 240 7.62 1.26 -15.83
N LEU A 241 6.64 0.43 -15.52
CA LEU A 241 6.83 -0.99 -15.26
C LEU A 241 6.41 -1.83 -16.46
N SER A 242 7.34 -2.61 -16.99
CA SER A 242 7.09 -3.64 -17.98
C SER A 242 6.84 -4.98 -17.27
N ILE A 243 5.74 -5.64 -17.62
CA ILE A 243 5.34 -6.94 -17.07
C ILE A 243 5.09 -7.88 -18.24
N LYS A 244 5.78 -9.03 -18.22
CA LYS A 244 5.60 -10.09 -19.20
C LYS A 244 4.81 -11.24 -18.61
N THR A 245 3.79 -11.72 -19.30
CA THR A 245 2.96 -12.85 -18.86
C THR A 245 3.30 -14.13 -19.62
N ALA A 246 2.87 -15.26 -19.06
CA ALA A 246 3.00 -16.56 -19.71
C ALA A 246 2.10 -16.66 -20.95
N THR A 247 0.85 -16.16 -20.88
CA THR A 247 -0.10 -16.21 -21.99
C THR A 247 -0.61 -14.83 -22.42
N THR A 248 -1.08 -14.73 -23.66
CA THR A 248 -1.70 -13.50 -24.18
C THR A 248 -3.05 -13.22 -23.50
N THR A 249 -3.76 -14.25 -23.04
CA THR A 249 -4.99 -14.09 -22.25
C THR A 249 -4.70 -13.40 -20.93
N ASP A 250 -3.64 -13.82 -20.22
CA ASP A 250 -3.21 -13.19 -18.97
C ASP A 250 -2.80 -11.73 -19.19
N MET A 251 -2.13 -11.44 -20.31
CA MET A 251 -1.72 -10.08 -20.69
C MET A 251 -2.96 -9.18 -20.84
N ILE A 252 -4.00 -9.66 -21.55
CA ILE A 252 -5.22 -8.90 -21.78
C ILE A 252 -5.97 -8.69 -20.46
N ALA A 253 -6.07 -9.72 -19.61
CA ALA A 253 -6.70 -9.61 -18.29
C ALA A 253 -5.96 -8.57 -17.42
N LEU A 254 -4.64 -8.68 -17.29
CA LEU A 254 -3.86 -7.67 -16.55
C LEU A 254 -4.01 -6.28 -17.14
N ARG A 255 -4.01 -6.12 -18.47
CA ARG A 255 -4.20 -4.81 -19.12
C ARG A 255 -5.56 -4.20 -18.82
N GLN A 256 -6.61 -5.03 -18.79
CA GLN A 256 -7.97 -4.59 -18.52
C GLN A 256 -8.15 -4.09 -17.08
N PHE A 257 -7.41 -4.66 -16.13
CA PHE A 257 -7.48 -4.31 -14.71
C PHE A 257 -6.26 -3.50 -14.23
N ALA A 258 -5.39 -3.04 -15.14
CA ALA A 258 -4.23 -2.22 -14.80
C ALA A 258 -4.60 -0.78 -14.41
N GLU A 259 -5.82 -0.32 -14.75
CA GLU A 259 -6.36 0.96 -14.28
C GLU A 259 -6.76 0.91 -12.79
N ASP A 260 -7.00 -0.29 -12.24
CA ASP A 260 -7.34 -0.49 -10.82
C ASP A 260 -6.10 -0.55 -9.90
N TRP A 261 -4.91 -0.22 -10.43
CA TRP A 261 -3.63 -0.35 -9.71
C TRP A 261 -3.11 0.98 -9.13
N GLU A 262 -3.96 2.02 -9.05
CA GLU A 262 -3.70 3.21 -8.22
C GLU A 262 -3.76 2.90 -6.72
#